data_AF-A0A7V9GFP5-F1
#
_entry.id   AF-A0A7V9GFP5-F1
#
_cell.length_a   1.000
_cell.length_b   1.000
_cell.length_c   1.000
_cell.angle_alpha   90.00
_cell.angle_beta   90.00
_cell.angle_gamma   90.00
#
_symmetry.space_group_name_H-M   'P 1'
#
loop_
_entity.id
_entity.type
_entity.pdbx_description
1 polymer ?
#
loop_
_entity_poly.entity_id
_entity_poly.type
_entity_poly.pdbx_seq_one_letter_code
_entity_poly.pdbx_strand_id
1 'polypeptide(L)'
;MDMPVGSIGPEIVLIVGAVVTLVYALFAPRRAQAGAAVLALLTIGVAAVASSLMLQGSQALTFFDTYAADDAAVWAKLIILAVGAVTIALSVGWFATDPRHGEYYALLLLAVLGAVALAGAADLMAIILGLLLSSATGYVLAAFHRTSARSGEAAIKYYLLGALTNGALVYGAVLLFGLGATTTLAGLTGALPGTDGTALVAGTALMVLGLAFKLGAVPAHAWVPDVADGAPAPVAAFLTVAPKVGALIAISRLMFTLPEEQVGWRLLVAVL
;
A
#
# COMPACT_ATOMS: atom_id res chain seq x y z
N MET A 1 25.54 -16.35 -3.91
CA MET A 1 24.69 -15.27 -3.39
C MET A 1 23.30 -15.85 -3.28
N ASP A 2 22.95 -16.39 -2.12
CA ASP A 2 21.61 -16.91 -1.89
C ASP A 2 20.69 -15.71 -1.68
N MET A 3 19.89 -15.37 -2.68
CA MET A 3 18.86 -14.36 -2.49
C MET A 3 17.81 -14.93 -1.54
N PRO A 4 17.52 -14.27 -0.41
CA PRO A 4 16.59 -14.79 0.59
C PRO A 4 15.15 -14.63 0.12
N VAL A 5 14.74 -15.36 -0.92
CA VAL A 5 13.40 -15.30 -1.53
C VAL A 5 12.29 -15.52 -0.50
N GLY A 6 12.58 -16.24 0.59
CA GLY A 6 11.68 -16.41 1.71
C GLY A 6 11.21 -15.10 2.38
N SER A 7 11.98 -14.00 2.30
CA SER A 7 11.60 -12.73 2.93
C SER A 7 10.41 -12.02 2.25
N ILE A 8 10.13 -12.35 0.99
CA ILE A 8 8.98 -11.87 0.21
C ILE A 8 7.97 -12.98 -0.07
N GLY A 9 8.00 -14.05 0.72
CA GLY A 9 7.04 -15.17 0.60
C GLY A 9 5.57 -14.73 0.61
N PRO A 10 5.12 -13.88 1.56
CA PRO A 10 3.75 -13.38 1.59
C PRO A 10 3.35 -12.61 0.31
N GLU A 11 4.24 -11.78 -0.21
CA GLU A 11 4.04 -11.02 -1.45
C GLU A 11 3.88 -11.94 -2.66
N ILE A 12 4.71 -12.98 -2.77
CA ILE A 12 4.62 -14.00 -3.82
C ILE A 12 3.29 -14.75 -3.73
N VAL A 13 2.87 -15.14 -2.52
CA VAL A 13 1.57 -15.80 -2.31
C VAL A 13 0.43 -14.89 -2.76
N LEU A 14 0.46 -13.60 -2.39
CA LEU A 14 -0.57 -12.64 -2.75
C LEU A 14 -0.65 -12.40 -4.27
N ILE A 15 0.49 -12.21 -4.95
CA ILE A 15 0.48 -11.97 -6.41
C ILE A 15 0.03 -13.22 -7.18
N VAL A 16 0.53 -14.41 -6.81
CA VAL A 16 0.12 -15.67 -7.44
C VAL A 16 -1.36 -15.93 -7.17
N GLY A 17 -1.81 -15.75 -5.93
CA GLY A 17 -3.22 -15.92 -5.56
C GLY A 17 -4.14 -14.91 -6.26
N ALA A 18 -3.70 -13.66 -6.46
CA ALA A 18 -4.45 -12.68 -7.25
C ALA A 18 -4.61 -13.11 -8.71
N VAL A 19 -3.53 -13.59 -9.34
CA VAL A 19 -3.56 -14.10 -10.72
C VAL A 19 -4.45 -15.34 -10.82
N VAL A 20 -4.30 -16.31 -9.91
CA VAL A 20 -5.14 -17.52 -9.88
C VAL A 20 -6.61 -17.15 -9.69
N THR A 21 -6.92 -16.22 -8.78
CA THR A 21 -8.28 -15.74 -8.55
C THR A 21 -8.86 -15.05 -9.78
N LEU A 22 -8.05 -14.25 -10.49
CA LEU A 22 -8.46 -13.59 -11.74
C LEU A 22 -8.75 -14.59 -12.86
N VAL A 23 -7.84 -15.54 -13.07
CA VAL A 23 -8.00 -16.61 -14.06
C VAL A 23 -9.24 -17.43 -13.75
N TYR A 24 -9.44 -17.80 -12.48
CA TYR A 24 -10.67 -18.47 -12.05
C TYR A 24 -11.91 -17.63 -12.37
N ALA A 25 -11.94 -16.35 -11.98
CA ALA A 25 -13.08 -15.46 -12.21
C ALA A 25 -13.41 -15.30 -13.70
N LEU A 26 -12.39 -15.28 -14.57
CA LEU A 26 -12.54 -15.14 -16.02
C LEU A 26 -13.21 -16.37 -16.66
N PHE A 27 -12.86 -17.58 -16.22
CA PHE A 27 -13.36 -18.83 -16.79
C PHE A 27 -14.54 -19.45 -16.04
N ALA A 28 -14.79 -19.04 -14.79
CA ALA A 28 -15.86 -19.59 -13.97
C ALA A 28 -17.26 -19.10 -14.44
N PRO A 29 -18.26 -20.00 -14.51
CA PRO A 29 -19.63 -19.59 -14.81
C PRO A 29 -20.19 -18.71 -13.68
N ARG A 30 -21.18 -17.86 -14.00
CA ARG A 30 -21.77 -16.89 -13.05
C ARG A 30 -22.16 -17.50 -11.69
N ARG A 31 -22.72 -18.71 -11.69
CA ARG A 31 -23.12 -19.46 -10.48
C ARG A 31 -21.96 -19.85 -9.55
N ALA A 32 -20.72 -19.86 -10.06
CA ALA A 32 -19.53 -20.28 -9.33
C ALA A 32 -18.61 -19.10 -8.96
N GLN A 33 -19.03 -17.85 -9.21
CA GLN A 33 -18.23 -16.65 -8.94
C GLN A 33 -17.91 -16.48 -7.45
N ALA A 34 -18.75 -17.00 -6.54
CA ALA A 34 -18.46 -17.07 -5.11
C ALA A 34 -17.16 -17.84 -4.78
N GLY A 35 -16.73 -18.76 -5.65
CA GLY A 35 -15.45 -19.47 -5.48
C GLY A 35 -14.23 -18.55 -5.49
N ALA A 36 -14.30 -17.39 -6.16
CA ALA A 36 -13.21 -16.41 -6.16
C ALA A 36 -12.98 -15.82 -4.76
N ALA A 37 -14.04 -15.66 -3.95
CA ALA A 37 -13.92 -15.23 -2.57
C ALA A 37 -13.19 -16.27 -1.70
N VAL A 38 -13.49 -17.55 -1.92
CA VAL A 38 -12.85 -18.66 -1.20
C VAL A 38 -11.35 -18.73 -1.56
N LEU A 39 -11.01 -18.64 -2.86
CA LEU A 39 -9.61 -18.60 -3.31
C LEU A 39 -8.86 -17.41 -2.71
N ALA A 40 -9.49 -16.25 -2.63
CA ALA A 40 -8.90 -15.07 -2.02
C ALA A 40 -8.70 -15.21 -0.50
N LEU A 41 -9.67 -15.79 0.22
CA LEU A 41 -9.50 -16.10 1.66
C LEU A 41 -8.39 -17.11 1.89
N LEU A 42 -8.30 -18.16 1.08
CA LEU A 42 -7.20 -19.14 1.16
C LEU A 42 -5.85 -18.47 0.90
N THR A 43 -5.77 -17.59 -0.10
CA THR A 43 -4.56 -16.82 -0.41
C THR A 43 -4.14 -15.97 0.79
N ILE A 44 -5.07 -15.23 1.42
CA ILE A 44 -4.78 -14.44 2.61
C ILE A 44 -4.35 -15.33 3.78
N GLY A 45 -5.01 -16.48 3.98
CA GLY A 45 -4.64 -17.44 5.03
C GLY A 45 -3.22 -17.97 4.87
N VAL A 46 -2.84 -18.37 3.65
CA VAL A 46 -1.47 -18.84 3.36
C VAL A 46 -0.45 -17.70 3.54
N ALA A 47 -0.77 -16.49 3.08
CA ALA A 47 0.10 -15.32 3.27
C ALA A 47 0.25 -14.94 4.75
N ALA A 48 -0.80 -15.09 5.56
CA ALA A 48 -0.77 -14.82 7.00
C ALA A 48 0.08 -15.85 7.75
N VAL A 49 -0.04 -17.14 7.40
CA VAL A 49 0.84 -18.18 7.94
C VAL A 49 2.29 -17.94 7.52
N ALA A 50 2.54 -17.62 6.24
CA ALA A 50 3.88 -17.28 5.78
C ALA A 50 4.47 -16.07 6.55
N SER A 51 3.65 -15.05 6.81
CA SER A 51 4.07 -13.86 7.56
C SER A 51 4.34 -14.18 9.03
N SER A 52 3.52 -14.99 9.69
CA SER A 52 3.70 -15.32 11.11
C SER A 52 4.95 -16.17 11.37
N LEU A 53 5.35 -17.00 10.42
CA LEU A 53 6.61 -17.76 10.48
C LEU A 53 7.85 -16.85 10.45
N MET A 54 7.71 -15.60 9.99
CA MET A 54 8.80 -14.61 9.94
C MET A 54 9.00 -13.87 11.27
N LEU A 55 8.13 -14.02 12.27
CA LEU A 55 8.22 -13.34 13.59
C LEU A 55 9.41 -13.80 14.47
N GLN A 56 10.33 -14.60 13.94
CA GLN A 56 11.44 -15.17 14.70
C GLN A 56 12.62 -14.20 14.92
N GLY A 57 12.41 -12.89 14.68
CA GLY A 57 13.27 -11.82 15.17
C GLY A 57 14.53 -11.50 14.35
N SER A 58 14.65 -12.00 13.10
CA SER A 58 15.73 -11.54 12.23
C SER A 58 15.36 -10.17 11.65
N GLN A 59 15.88 -9.08 12.22
CA GLN A 59 15.78 -7.77 11.58
C GLN A 59 16.81 -7.69 10.46
N ALA A 60 16.35 -7.89 9.23
CA ALA A 60 17.21 -7.92 8.06
C ALA A 60 16.71 -6.98 6.96
N LEU A 61 17.63 -6.15 6.48
CA LEU A 61 17.53 -5.59 5.16
C LEU A 61 17.91 -6.68 4.14
N THR A 62 17.07 -6.84 3.12
CA THR A 62 17.21 -7.86 2.09
C THR A 62 17.16 -7.21 0.71
N PHE A 63 17.61 -7.94 -0.31
CA PHE A 63 17.66 -7.46 -1.70
C PHE A 63 18.40 -6.13 -1.85
N PHE A 64 19.66 -6.07 -1.40
CA PHE A 64 20.49 -4.86 -1.46
C PHE A 64 19.84 -3.65 -0.78
N ASP A 65 19.37 -3.85 0.45
CA ASP A 65 18.75 -2.82 1.30
C ASP A 65 17.44 -2.20 0.75
N THR A 66 16.82 -2.83 -0.25
CA THR A 66 15.56 -2.32 -0.83
C THR A 66 14.32 -2.77 -0.06
N TYR A 67 14.41 -3.87 0.68
CA TYR A 67 13.29 -4.46 1.41
C TYR A 67 13.66 -4.80 2.84
N ALA A 68 12.89 -4.31 3.80
CA ALA A 68 13.09 -4.60 5.22
C ALA A 68 12.12 -5.68 5.70
N ALA A 69 12.69 -6.83 6.05
CA ALA A 69 12.02 -7.94 6.71
C ALA A 69 12.27 -7.83 8.22
N ASP A 70 11.63 -6.83 8.84
CA ASP A 70 11.67 -6.58 10.28
C ASP A 70 10.30 -6.83 10.93
N ASP A 71 10.25 -6.83 12.26
CA ASP A 71 9.01 -7.11 13.00
C ASP A 71 7.92 -6.08 12.70
N ALA A 72 8.29 -4.82 12.46
CA ALA A 72 7.34 -3.76 12.14
C ALA A 72 6.61 -4.04 10.81
N ALA A 73 7.36 -4.45 9.77
CA ALA A 73 6.77 -4.90 8.51
C ALA A 73 5.92 -6.14 8.72
N VAL A 74 6.39 -7.15 9.45
CA VAL A 74 5.63 -8.40 9.65
C VAL A 74 4.31 -8.15 10.38
N TRP A 75 4.30 -7.36 11.46
CA TRP A 75 3.07 -6.98 12.16
C TRP A 75 2.12 -6.17 11.27
N ALA A 76 2.66 -5.21 10.50
CA ALA A 76 1.87 -4.47 9.52
C ALA A 76 1.22 -5.38 8.48
N LYS A 77 1.96 -6.36 7.95
CA LYS A 77 1.42 -7.38 7.02
C LYS A 77 0.26 -8.14 7.64
N LEU A 78 0.42 -8.62 8.87
CA LEU A 78 -0.64 -9.38 9.57
C LEU A 78 -1.90 -8.54 9.78
N ILE A 79 -1.77 -7.27 10.14
CA ILE A 79 -2.91 -6.35 10.26
C ILE A 79 -3.59 -6.14 8.91
N ILE A 80 -2.81 -5.86 7.85
CA ILE A 80 -3.33 -5.65 6.49
C ILE A 80 -4.06 -6.89 5.98
N LEU A 81 -3.49 -8.08 6.20
CA LEU A 81 -4.08 -9.36 5.83
C LEU A 81 -5.37 -9.64 6.59
N ALA A 82 -5.41 -9.35 7.90
CA ALA A 82 -6.62 -9.49 8.71
C ALA A 82 -7.74 -8.56 8.21
N VAL A 83 -7.43 -7.30 7.90
CA VAL A 83 -8.37 -6.35 7.31
C VAL A 83 -8.85 -6.86 5.95
N GLY A 84 -7.94 -7.35 5.09
CA GLY A 84 -8.29 -7.97 3.82
C GLY A 84 -9.26 -9.15 3.95
N ALA A 85 -9.03 -10.05 4.92
CA ALA A 85 -9.93 -11.17 5.20
C ALA A 85 -11.33 -10.70 5.62
N VAL A 86 -11.41 -9.73 6.53
CA VAL A 86 -12.67 -9.13 6.96
C VAL A 86 -13.38 -8.47 5.78
N THR A 87 -12.66 -7.72 4.95
CA THR A 87 -13.22 -7.12 3.73
C THR A 87 -13.79 -8.18 2.78
N ILE A 88 -13.07 -9.27 2.53
CA ILE A 88 -13.59 -10.36 1.68
C ILE A 88 -14.88 -10.94 2.28
N ALA A 89 -14.90 -11.22 3.59
CA ALA A 89 -16.08 -11.76 4.26
C ALA A 89 -17.30 -10.84 4.13
N LEU A 90 -17.12 -9.52 4.31
CA LEU A 90 -18.18 -8.52 4.12
C LEU A 90 -18.64 -8.43 2.66
N SER A 91 -17.72 -8.62 1.71
CA SER A 91 -17.98 -8.52 0.27
C SER A 91 -18.80 -9.66 -0.30
N VAL A 92 -18.78 -10.87 0.29
CA VAL A 92 -19.53 -12.03 -0.20
C VAL A 92 -21.03 -11.73 -0.27
N GLY A 93 -21.61 -11.23 0.83
CA GLY A 93 -23.03 -10.86 0.87
C GLY A 93 -23.33 -9.59 0.06
N TRP A 94 -22.41 -8.62 0.10
CA TRP A 94 -22.59 -7.33 -0.55
C TRP A 94 -22.67 -7.42 -2.08
N PHE A 95 -21.81 -8.22 -2.70
CA PHE A 95 -21.75 -8.37 -4.15
C PHE A 95 -22.45 -9.63 -4.69
N ALA A 96 -23.21 -10.35 -3.87
CA ALA A 96 -23.87 -11.60 -4.27
C ALA A 96 -24.81 -11.45 -5.49
N THR A 97 -25.36 -10.25 -5.70
CA THR A 97 -26.25 -9.94 -6.82
C THR A 97 -25.50 -9.52 -8.09
N ASP A 98 -24.20 -9.22 -8.01
CA ASP A 98 -23.39 -8.84 -9.17
C ASP A 98 -22.88 -10.11 -9.90
N PRO A 99 -23.30 -10.36 -11.15
CA PRO A 99 -22.98 -11.59 -11.87
C PRO A 99 -21.49 -11.75 -12.23
N ARG A 100 -20.64 -10.74 -12.04
CA ARG A 100 -19.20 -10.77 -12.37
C ARG A 100 -18.32 -10.27 -11.22
N HIS A 101 -18.76 -10.45 -9.98
CA HIS A 101 -18.02 -10.02 -8.79
C HIS A 101 -16.71 -10.79 -8.54
N GLY A 102 -16.29 -11.75 -9.38
CA GLY A 102 -15.03 -12.50 -9.15
C GLY A 102 -13.78 -11.64 -9.32
N GLU A 103 -13.78 -10.74 -10.30
CA GLU A 103 -12.67 -9.80 -10.59
C GLU A 103 -12.39 -8.87 -9.39
N TYR A 104 -13.42 -8.56 -8.59
CA TYR A 104 -13.32 -7.80 -7.35
C TYR A 104 -12.25 -8.37 -6.41
N TYR A 105 -12.28 -9.69 -6.18
CA TYR A 105 -11.41 -10.33 -5.20
C TYR A 105 -9.96 -10.35 -5.67
N ALA A 106 -9.72 -10.49 -6.97
CA ALA A 106 -8.38 -10.36 -7.53
C ALA A 106 -7.83 -8.93 -7.37
N LEU A 107 -8.65 -7.90 -7.65
CA LEU A 107 -8.28 -6.50 -7.44
C LEU A 107 -8.02 -6.19 -5.96
N LEU A 108 -8.82 -6.77 -5.05
CA LEU A 108 -8.63 -6.63 -3.61
C LEU A 108 -7.32 -7.27 -3.15
N LEU A 109 -6.97 -8.46 -3.65
CA LEU A 109 -5.68 -9.10 -3.35
C LEU A 109 -4.49 -8.26 -3.86
N LEU A 110 -4.60 -7.65 -5.04
CA LEU A 110 -3.58 -6.72 -5.55
C LEU A 110 -3.48 -5.46 -4.68
N ALA A 111 -4.61 -4.96 -4.16
CA ALA A 111 -4.62 -3.82 -3.24
C ALA A 111 -3.96 -4.15 -1.89
N VAL A 112 -4.23 -5.36 -1.37
CA VAL A 112 -3.57 -5.93 -0.19
C VAL A 112 -2.07 -6.07 -0.43
N LEU A 113 -1.67 -6.61 -1.60
CA LEU A 113 -0.27 -6.74 -2.00
C LEU A 113 0.44 -5.38 -2.01
N GLY A 114 -0.16 -4.34 -2.59
CA GLY A 114 0.43 -3.00 -2.59
C GLY A 114 0.64 -2.46 -1.18
N ALA A 115 -0.33 -2.64 -0.28
CA ALA A 115 -0.21 -2.20 1.11
C ALA A 115 0.86 -3.01 1.89
N VAL A 116 0.93 -4.32 1.68
CA VAL A 116 1.97 -5.21 2.24
C VAL A 116 3.37 -4.83 1.73
N ALA A 117 3.51 -4.61 0.42
CA ALA A 117 4.77 -4.20 -0.18
C ALA A 117 5.24 -2.83 0.35
N LEU A 118 4.30 -1.89 0.53
CA LEU A 118 4.60 -0.58 1.11
C LEU A 118 5.09 -0.69 2.56
N ALA A 119 4.52 -1.59 3.37
CA ALA A 119 4.99 -1.84 4.73
C ALA A 119 6.42 -2.39 4.78
N GLY A 120 6.84 -3.16 3.77
CA GLY A 120 8.17 -3.71 3.65
C GLY A 120 9.20 -2.81 2.96
N ALA A 121 8.77 -1.70 2.34
CA ALA A 121 9.64 -0.85 1.54
C ALA A 121 10.75 -0.17 2.37
N ALA A 122 12.00 -0.32 1.93
CA ALA A 122 13.19 0.31 2.51
C ALA A 122 14.00 1.13 1.48
N ASP A 123 13.39 1.43 0.34
CA ASP A 123 13.96 2.15 -0.79
C ASP A 123 12.90 3.05 -1.44
N LEU A 124 13.32 4.19 -2.01
CA LEU A 124 12.43 5.17 -2.63
C LEU A 124 11.56 4.57 -3.75
N MET A 125 12.12 3.71 -4.59
CA MET A 125 11.39 3.03 -5.65
C MET A 125 10.41 2.00 -5.08
N ALA A 126 10.80 1.25 -4.05
CA ALA A 126 9.92 0.30 -3.38
C ALA A 126 8.70 1.01 -2.75
N ILE A 127 8.92 2.19 -2.14
CA ILE A 127 7.84 3.04 -1.62
C ILE A 127 6.90 3.44 -2.75
N ILE A 128 7.43 3.96 -3.87
CA ILE A 128 6.63 4.37 -5.03
C ILE A 128 5.79 3.19 -5.54
N LEU A 129 6.40 2.02 -5.76
CA LEU A 129 5.72 0.87 -6.35
C LEU A 129 4.63 0.31 -5.43
N GLY A 130 4.91 0.14 -4.13
CA GLY A 130 3.91 -0.33 -3.17
C GLY A 130 2.71 0.63 -3.07
N LEU A 131 3.01 1.94 -3.01
CA LEU A 131 1.99 2.98 -2.94
C LEU A 131 1.15 3.03 -4.22
N LEU A 132 1.78 3.05 -5.40
CA LEU A 132 1.10 3.10 -6.69
C LEU A 132 0.25 1.85 -6.94
N LEU A 133 0.74 0.65 -6.61
CA LEU A 133 -0.03 -0.58 -6.74
C LEU A 133 -1.29 -0.52 -5.87
N SER A 134 -1.12 -0.20 -4.58
CA SER A 134 -2.24 -0.07 -3.65
C SER A 134 -3.24 1.01 -4.09
N SER A 135 -2.75 2.12 -4.65
CA SER A 135 -3.56 3.25 -5.08
C SER A 135 -4.34 2.94 -6.36
N ALA A 136 -3.68 2.42 -7.40
CA ALA A 136 -4.30 2.08 -8.67
C ALA A 136 -5.46 1.09 -8.48
N THR A 137 -5.24 0.04 -7.70
CA THR A 137 -6.31 -0.93 -7.38
C THR A 137 -7.38 -0.30 -6.49
N GLY A 138 -7.00 0.56 -5.55
CA GLY A 138 -7.94 1.26 -4.66
C GLY A 138 -8.91 2.17 -5.42
N TYR A 139 -8.43 2.88 -6.44
CA TYR A 139 -9.29 3.73 -7.29
C TYR A 139 -10.33 2.89 -8.02
N VAL A 140 -9.93 1.74 -8.56
CA VAL A 140 -10.86 0.82 -9.26
C VAL A 140 -11.86 0.21 -8.27
N LEU A 141 -11.42 -0.20 -7.09
CA LEU A 141 -12.31 -0.73 -6.05
C LEU A 141 -13.33 0.31 -5.58
N ALA A 142 -12.92 1.57 -5.43
CA ALA A 142 -13.84 2.66 -5.05
C ALA A 142 -14.96 2.87 -6.07
N ALA A 143 -14.70 2.58 -7.35
CA ALA A 143 -15.65 2.66 -8.47
C ALA A 143 -16.39 1.33 -8.75
N PHE A 144 -16.24 0.29 -7.91
CA PHE A 144 -16.70 -1.05 -8.27
C PHE A 144 -18.22 -1.12 -8.49
N HIS A 145 -19.00 -0.29 -7.80
CA HIS A 145 -20.42 -0.08 -8.11
C HIS A 145 -20.60 0.81 -9.35
N ARG A 146 -20.42 0.21 -10.53
CA ARG A 146 -20.42 0.92 -11.83
C ARG A 146 -21.69 1.72 -12.16
N THR A 147 -22.83 1.36 -11.58
CA THR A 147 -24.11 2.04 -11.81
C THR A 147 -24.40 3.16 -10.80
N SER A 148 -23.59 3.28 -9.75
CA SER A 148 -23.77 4.29 -8.71
C SER A 148 -23.01 5.57 -9.06
N ALA A 149 -23.76 6.66 -9.29
CA ALA A 149 -23.16 7.98 -9.51
C ALA A 149 -22.28 8.42 -8.32
N ARG A 150 -22.70 8.10 -7.08
CA ARG A 150 -21.94 8.40 -5.85
C ARG A 150 -20.60 7.67 -5.80
N SER A 151 -20.58 6.40 -6.21
CA SER A 151 -19.36 5.59 -6.29
C SER A 151 -18.43 6.12 -7.38
N GLY A 152 -18.97 6.52 -8.53
CA GLY A 152 -18.22 7.18 -9.59
C GLY A 152 -17.59 8.51 -9.17
N GLU A 153 -18.35 9.38 -8.49
CA GLU A 153 -17.87 10.66 -7.98
C GLU A 153 -16.76 10.48 -6.94
N ALA A 154 -16.96 9.60 -5.96
CA ALA A 154 -15.95 9.31 -4.95
C ALA A 154 -14.66 8.79 -5.58
N ALA A 155 -14.76 7.87 -6.54
CA ALA A 155 -13.61 7.29 -7.20
C ALA A 155 -12.83 8.30 -8.04
N ILE A 156 -13.51 9.19 -8.79
CA ILE A 156 -12.80 10.20 -9.61
C ILE A 156 -12.11 11.24 -8.72
N LYS A 157 -12.74 11.68 -7.63
CA LYS A 157 -12.10 12.58 -6.66
C LYS A 157 -10.88 11.91 -6.01
N TYR A 158 -11.02 10.65 -5.61
CA TYR A 158 -9.93 9.86 -5.04
C TYR A 158 -8.76 9.69 -6.03
N TYR A 159 -9.07 9.36 -7.28
CA TYR A 159 -8.09 9.21 -8.35
C TYR A 159 -7.36 10.51 -8.65
N LEU A 160 -8.07 11.64 -8.83
CA LEU A 160 -7.45 12.91 -9.20
C LEU A 160 -6.53 13.46 -8.11
N LEU A 161 -7.01 13.47 -6.85
CA LEU A 161 -6.18 13.87 -5.71
C LEU A 161 -4.99 12.93 -5.51
N GLY A 162 -5.22 11.63 -5.71
CA GLY A 162 -4.19 10.63 -5.62
C GLY A 162 -3.14 10.73 -6.72
N ALA A 163 -3.54 10.92 -7.98
CA ALA A 163 -2.61 11.10 -9.09
C ALA A 163 -1.72 12.34 -8.88
N LEU A 164 -2.29 13.45 -8.40
CA LEU A 164 -1.54 14.66 -8.09
C LEU A 164 -0.49 14.42 -6.99
N THR A 165 -0.89 13.82 -5.88
CA THR A 165 -0.01 13.59 -4.72
C THR A 165 1.01 12.47 -4.98
N ASN A 166 0.66 11.44 -5.76
CA ASN A 166 1.60 10.42 -6.22
C ASN A 166 2.63 11.01 -7.18
N GLY A 167 2.22 11.92 -8.08
CA GLY A 167 3.14 12.64 -8.96
C GLY A 167 4.13 13.51 -8.18
N ALA A 168 3.64 14.22 -7.16
CA ALA A 168 4.48 14.95 -6.21
C ALA A 168 5.48 14.01 -5.51
N LEU A 169 5.03 12.87 -4.98
CA LEU A 169 5.89 11.89 -4.32
C LEU A 169 7.00 11.36 -5.23
N VAL A 170 6.70 11.07 -6.51
CA VAL A 170 7.73 10.68 -7.49
C VAL A 170 8.75 11.79 -7.68
N TYR A 171 8.32 13.04 -7.77
CA TYR A 171 9.24 14.18 -7.87
C TYR A 171 10.09 14.36 -6.60
N GLY A 172 9.50 14.16 -5.43
CA GLY A 172 10.20 14.15 -4.15
C GLY A 172 11.31 13.09 -4.10
N ALA A 173 11.00 11.87 -4.56
CA ALA A 173 11.99 10.79 -4.66
C ALA A 173 13.14 11.16 -5.62
N VAL A 174 12.85 11.80 -6.76
CA VAL A 174 13.88 12.26 -7.69
C VAL A 174 14.81 13.30 -7.05
N LEU A 175 14.28 14.23 -6.25
CA LEU A 175 15.11 15.20 -5.52
C LEU A 175 16.01 14.53 -4.48
N LEU A 176 15.44 13.64 -3.65
CA LEU A 176 16.23 12.91 -2.64
C LEU A 176 17.30 12.03 -3.27
N PHE A 177 16.97 11.34 -4.37
CA PHE A 177 17.93 10.59 -5.17
C PHE A 177 19.03 11.50 -5.75
N GLY A 178 18.66 12.66 -6.30
CA GLY A 178 19.61 13.62 -6.86
C GLY A 178 20.61 14.16 -5.85
N LEU A 179 20.20 14.32 -4.59
CA LEU A 179 21.07 14.75 -3.50
C LEU A 179 21.94 13.62 -2.95
N GLY A 180 21.37 12.42 -2.76
CA GLY A 180 22.05 11.30 -2.11
C GLY A 180 22.75 10.31 -3.04
N ALA A 181 22.53 10.39 -4.36
CA ALA A 181 23.01 9.44 -5.38
C ALA A 181 22.69 7.96 -5.11
N THR A 182 21.66 7.70 -4.30
CA THR A 182 21.16 6.36 -3.94
C THR A 182 19.66 6.42 -3.71
N THR A 183 18.99 5.28 -3.84
CA THR A 183 17.54 5.15 -3.60
C THR A 183 17.23 4.43 -2.29
N THR A 184 18.19 3.69 -1.73
CA THR A 184 18.01 2.95 -0.48
C THR A 184 17.92 3.93 0.68
N LEU A 185 16.96 3.73 1.59
CA LEU A 185 16.83 4.60 2.76
C LEU A 185 18.08 4.56 3.64
N ALA A 186 18.69 3.39 3.82
CA ALA A 186 19.93 3.24 4.59
C ALA A 186 21.09 4.07 3.99
N GLY A 187 21.24 4.07 2.66
CA GLY A 187 22.24 4.88 1.99
C GLY A 187 21.98 6.39 2.12
N LEU A 188 20.71 6.80 2.05
CA LEU A 188 20.32 8.21 2.20
C LEU A 188 20.62 8.76 3.60
N THR A 189 20.58 7.93 4.65
CA THR A 189 20.90 8.36 6.03
C THR A 189 22.31 8.99 6.12
N GLY A 190 23.29 8.43 5.41
CA GLY A 190 24.65 8.95 5.36
C GLY A 190 24.88 10.03 4.30
N ALA A 191 24.09 10.03 3.23
CA ALA A 191 24.34 10.89 2.06
C ALA A 191 23.63 12.25 2.12
N LEU A 192 22.52 12.37 2.84
CA LEU A 192 21.72 13.61 2.90
C LEU A 192 22.29 14.70 3.83
N PRO A 193 22.96 14.41 4.97
CA PRO A 193 23.49 15.45 5.85
C PRO A 193 24.45 16.41 5.12
N GLY A 194 24.24 17.72 5.26
CA GLY A 194 25.10 18.75 4.66
C GLY A 194 24.86 19.03 3.18
N THR A 195 23.89 18.35 2.55
CA THR A 195 23.43 18.66 1.19
C THR A 195 22.60 19.96 1.15
N ASP A 196 22.20 20.40 -0.05
CA ASP A 196 21.35 21.59 -0.22
C ASP A 196 20.04 21.48 0.57
N GLY A 197 19.91 22.31 1.62
CA GLY A 197 18.77 22.25 2.53
C GLY A 197 17.43 22.56 1.86
N THR A 198 17.42 23.42 0.84
CA THR A 198 16.18 23.81 0.15
C THR A 198 15.64 22.64 -0.66
N ALA A 199 16.49 22.00 -1.47
CA ALA A 199 16.15 20.82 -2.25
C ALA A 199 15.78 19.64 -1.34
N LEU A 200 16.46 19.47 -0.21
CA LEU A 200 16.17 18.42 0.77
C LEU A 200 14.78 18.60 1.41
N VAL A 201 14.46 19.81 1.85
CA VAL A 201 13.13 20.13 2.42
C VAL A 201 12.04 19.97 1.36
N ALA A 202 12.27 20.45 0.13
CA ALA A 202 11.32 20.28 -0.96
C ALA A 202 11.09 18.80 -1.30
N GLY A 203 12.15 18.01 -1.44
CA GLY A 203 12.08 16.58 -1.71
C GLY A 203 11.33 15.82 -0.62
N THR A 204 11.64 16.13 0.65
CA THR A 204 10.95 15.58 1.80
C THR A 204 9.47 15.94 1.82
N ALA A 205 9.13 17.22 1.65
CA ALA A 205 7.74 17.67 1.70
C ALA A 205 6.87 16.99 0.63
N LEU A 206 7.42 16.79 -0.56
CA LEU A 206 6.73 16.10 -1.66
C LEU A 206 6.57 14.60 -1.42
N MET A 207 7.58 13.93 -0.85
CA MET A 207 7.46 12.54 -0.40
C MET A 207 6.40 12.39 0.71
N VAL A 208 6.45 13.27 1.71
CA VAL A 208 5.48 13.29 2.82
C VAL A 208 4.07 13.57 2.29
N LEU A 209 3.90 14.45 1.31
CA LEU A 209 2.59 14.75 0.73
C LEU A 209 1.90 13.49 0.15
N GLY A 210 2.62 12.65 -0.60
CA GLY A 210 2.04 11.41 -1.13
C GLY A 210 1.78 10.34 -0.07
N LEU A 211 2.69 10.20 0.91
CA LEU A 211 2.49 9.28 2.03
C LEU A 211 1.34 9.73 2.95
N ALA A 212 1.21 11.03 3.21
CA ALA A 212 0.12 11.64 3.97
C ALA A 212 -1.22 11.47 3.25
N PHE A 213 -1.25 11.62 1.93
CA PHE A 213 -2.44 11.30 1.12
C PHE A 213 -2.85 9.84 1.35
N LYS A 214 -1.89 8.91 1.27
CA LYS A 214 -2.16 7.48 1.46
C LYS A 214 -2.64 7.15 2.88
N LEU A 215 -2.08 7.83 3.88
CA LEU A 215 -2.49 7.73 5.28
C LEU A 215 -3.85 8.39 5.55
N GLY A 216 -4.27 9.33 4.70
CA GLY A 216 -5.44 10.19 4.93
C GLY A 216 -5.19 11.22 6.04
N ALA A 217 -3.95 11.70 6.16
CA ALA A 217 -3.50 12.65 7.18
C ALA A 217 -3.60 14.10 6.69
N VAL A 218 -3.57 15.06 7.61
CA VAL A 218 -3.57 16.50 7.29
C VAL A 218 -2.25 16.86 6.58
N PRO A 219 -2.25 17.69 5.51
CA PRO A 219 -3.39 18.34 4.84
C PRO A 219 -4.02 17.52 3.70
N ALA A 220 -3.54 16.30 3.43
CA ALA A 220 -3.95 15.48 2.28
C ALA A 220 -5.14 14.53 2.55
N HIS A 221 -6.02 14.86 3.49
CA HIS A 221 -7.12 14.01 3.96
C HIS A 221 -8.46 14.24 3.24
N ALA A 222 -8.56 15.24 2.36
CA ALA A 222 -9.83 15.68 1.76
C ALA A 222 -10.59 14.58 1.00
N TRP A 223 -9.90 13.54 0.53
CA TRP A 223 -10.52 12.40 -0.15
C TRP A 223 -11.27 11.43 0.80
N VAL A 224 -10.92 11.41 2.09
CA VAL A 224 -11.35 10.37 3.03
C VAL A 224 -12.87 10.37 3.25
N PRO A 225 -13.55 11.51 3.52
CA PRO A 225 -15.00 11.52 3.73
C PRO A 225 -15.76 11.07 2.47
N ASP A 226 -15.37 11.58 1.31
CA ASP A 226 -16.04 11.28 0.03
C ASP A 226 -15.92 9.80 -0.33
N VAL A 227 -14.75 9.17 -0.10
CA VAL A 227 -14.57 7.74 -0.36
C VAL A 227 -15.26 6.86 0.68
N ALA A 228 -15.21 7.24 1.96
CA ALA A 228 -15.88 6.49 3.02
C ALA A 228 -17.40 6.41 2.80
N ASP A 229 -17.97 7.47 2.21
CA ASP A 229 -19.40 7.62 1.99
C ASP A 229 -19.87 7.13 0.60
N GLY A 230 -19.02 7.30 -0.42
CA GLY A 230 -19.37 6.99 -1.81
C GLY A 230 -18.98 5.60 -2.30
N ALA A 231 -17.90 5.01 -1.78
CA ALA A 231 -17.46 3.67 -2.20
C ALA A 231 -18.38 2.56 -1.63
N PRO A 232 -18.38 1.34 -2.21
CA PRO A 232 -19.03 0.19 -1.60
C PRO A 232 -18.55 -0.01 -0.16
N ALA A 233 -19.46 -0.29 0.80
CA ALA A 233 -19.11 -0.29 2.22
C ALA A 233 -17.92 -1.23 2.59
N PRO A 234 -17.80 -2.46 2.05
CA PRO A 234 -16.62 -3.29 2.29
C PRO A 234 -15.32 -2.65 1.78
N VAL A 235 -15.38 -1.96 0.64
CA VAL A 235 -14.24 -1.24 0.05
C VAL A 235 -13.87 -0.03 0.87
N ALA A 236 -14.85 0.75 1.33
CA ALA A 236 -14.61 1.88 2.22
C ALA A 236 -13.90 1.43 3.50
N ALA A 237 -14.35 0.34 4.12
CA ALA A 237 -13.70 -0.27 5.28
C ALA A 237 -12.25 -0.68 4.99
N PHE A 238 -11.97 -1.27 3.82
CA PHE A 238 -10.62 -1.61 3.41
C PHE A 238 -9.73 -0.37 3.23
N LEU A 239 -10.17 0.58 2.40
CA LEU A 239 -9.39 1.76 2.00
C LEU A 239 -9.09 2.69 3.17
N THR A 240 -9.96 2.72 4.18
CA THR A 240 -9.80 3.56 5.36
C THR A 240 -8.93 2.93 6.45
N VAL A 241 -8.50 1.67 6.30
CA VAL A 241 -7.70 0.95 7.31
C VAL A 241 -6.42 0.35 6.73
N ALA A 242 -6.50 -0.62 5.82
CA ALA A 242 -5.33 -1.42 5.42
C ALA A 242 -4.21 -0.60 4.76
N PRO A 243 -4.47 0.25 3.76
CA PRO A 243 -3.40 1.03 3.12
C PRO A 243 -2.73 2.03 4.07
N LYS A 244 -3.44 2.48 5.12
CA LYS A 244 -2.91 3.39 6.14
C LYS A 244 -1.80 2.75 6.96
N VAL A 245 -1.94 1.46 7.28
CA VAL A 245 -0.93 0.70 8.03
C VAL A 245 0.39 0.66 7.25
N GLY A 246 0.34 0.33 5.95
CA GLY A 246 1.54 0.34 5.10
C GLY A 246 2.15 1.74 4.97
N ALA A 247 1.32 2.76 4.79
CA ALA A 247 1.78 4.15 4.71
C ALA A 247 2.44 4.63 6.02
N LEU A 248 1.93 4.21 7.17
CA LEU A 248 2.49 4.54 8.49
C LEU A 248 3.90 3.94 8.68
N ILE A 249 4.11 2.69 8.27
CA ILE A 249 5.45 2.10 8.31
C ILE A 249 6.40 2.82 7.34
N ALA A 250 5.97 3.05 6.10
CA ALA A 250 6.79 3.74 5.10
C ALA A 250 7.18 5.16 5.52
N ILE A 251 6.24 5.93 6.09
CA ILE A 251 6.53 7.30 6.55
C ILE A 251 7.49 7.28 7.74
N SER A 252 7.31 6.38 8.71
CA SER A 252 8.24 6.28 9.84
C SER A 252 9.68 6.00 9.39
N ARG A 253 9.88 5.05 8.46
CA ARG A 253 11.20 4.73 7.90
C ARG A 253 11.82 5.90 7.15
N LEU A 254 11.02 6.60 6.34
CA LEU A 254 11.48 7.81 5.66
C LEU A 254 11.91 8.87 6.68
N MET A 255 11.13 9.14 7.72
CA MET A 255 11.46 10.17 8.71
C MET A 255 12.77 9.87 9.45
N PHE A 256 13.01 8.61 9.84
CA PHE A 256 14.27 8.20 10.47
C PHE A 256 15.49 8.28 9.55
N THR A 257 15.28 8.41 8.24
CA THR A 257 16.36 8.59 7.25
C THR A 257 16.82 10.04 7.14
N LEU A 258 15.99 11.00 7.54
CA LEU A 258 16.20 12.43 7.27
C LEU A 258 16.97 13.12 8.40
N PRO A 259 17.88 14.07 8.08
CA PRO A 259 18.60 14.84 9.08
C PRO A 259 17.67 15.84 9.79
N GLU A 260 17.45 15.62 11.10
CA GLU A 260 16.52 16.42 11.90
C GLU A 260 16.87 17.91 11.91
N GLU A 261 18.15 18.28 11.95
CA GLU A 261 18.58 19.68 12.01
C GLU A 261 18.23 20.48 10.75
N GLN A 262 18.20 19.84 9.58
CA GLN A 262 17.92 20.50 8.31
C GLN A 262 16.43 20.44 7.94
N VAL A 263 15.73 19.37 8.35
CA VAL A 263 14.34 19.10 7.92
C VAL A 263 13.32 19.40 9.02
N GLY A 264 13.66 19.21 10.30
CA GLY A 264 12.71 19.29 11.41
C GLY A 264 11.58 18.26 11.32
N TRP A 265 11.91 17.01 10.98
CA TRP A 265 10.92 15.98 10.69
C TRP A 265 10.06 15.63 11.90
N ARG A 266 10.54 15.84 13.14
CA ARG A 266 9.72 15.64 14.34
C ARG A 266 8.49 16.55 14.38
N LEU A 267 8.65 17.81 13.97
CA LEU A 267 7.53 18.75 13.86
C LEU A 267 6.57 18.35 12.75
N LEU A 268 7.09 17.85 11.62
CA LEU A 268 6.26 17.33 10.54
C LEU A 268 5.41 16.15 11.03
N VAL A 269 5.99 15.21 11.76
CA VAL A 269 5.25 14.08 12.36
C VAL A 269 4.20 14.55 13.36
N ALA A 270 4.48 15.60 14.15
CA ALA A 270 3.50 16.12 15.10
C ALA A 270 2.27 16.79 14.45
N VAL A 271 2.39 17.22 13.19
CA VAL A 271 1.30 17.83 12.43
C VAL A 271 0.42 16.79 11.71
N LEU A 272 1.00 15.64 11.37
CA LEU A 272 0.34 14.54 10.64
C LEU A 272 -0.63 13.76 11.52
#